data_AF-A0AAU5ZP95-F1
#
_entry.id   AF-A0AAU5ZP95-F1
#
_cell.length_a   1.000
_cell.length_b   1.000
_cell.length_c   1.000
_cell.angle_alpha   90.00
_cell.angle_beta   90.00
_cell.angle_gamma   90.00
#
_symmetry.space_group_name_H-M   'P 1'
#
loop_
_entity.id
_entity.type
_entity.pdbx_description
1 polymer ?
#
loop_
_entity_poly.entity_id
_entity_poly.type
_entity_poly.pdbx_seq_one_letter_code
_entity_poly.pdbx_strand_id
1 'polypeptide(L)'
;MLENVTGARQELTVVLPVRLLRVPRWPEGPFPFELGNRRTDAQTRSTYFAPASARALYGAPGRPRRWHLQLDVKHDGLHLLGLELLRAATARNPEHALVVMHLSVERPLLPILRALAGRRPNPADELLTGPFDPAGLLAGIADVRDPDTPFATARPYTIAFMTPKARHTPALRAGLEGALPATADRWLWQLASRSTPEDFPLPPETAGEQLKDAVRISADWSALVLRQGAAFLGHRPDIGAGDFFEFGALHSRTVYLDALLLGSLQRDHIDELTDELSEVFNSAQLARRVATLERNIAVFRSTYWRQHLTAHGTANDLLLAFQNQHRLPARFDEILAEAADYSRLVQTQDSQQISGALGVLTILGLPLGTALSILQVLDDHSTAHLLIALAVSVAATAAALTTRYGRLVLSSLRGGDDKA
;
A
#
# COMPACT_ATOMS: atom_id res chain seq x y z
N MET A 1 -5.07 29.84 -19.66
CA MET A 1 -4.36 28.80 -18.89
C MET A 1 -5.13 28.56 -17.59
N LEU A 2 -5.11 27.34 -17.06
CA LEU A 2 -5.88 26.94 -15.87
C LEU A 2 -5.45 27.69 -14.58
N GLU A 3 -4.24 28.25 -14.58
CA GLU A 3 -3.66 29.01 -13.45
C GLU A 3 -4.54 30.16 -12.94
N ASN A 4 -5.32 30.78 -13.82
CA ASN A 4 -6.18 31.92 -13.48
C ASN A 4 -7.68 31.56 -13.49
N VAL A 5 -8.02 30.27 -13.55
CA VAL A 5 -9.40 29.82 -13.66
C VAL A 5 -9.91 29.38 -12.30
N THR A 6 -10.96 30.04 -11.83
CA THR A 6 -11.72 29.66 -10.64
C THR A 6 -13.01 28.97 -11.07
N GLY A 7 -13.14 27.69 -10.73
CA GLY A 7 -14.33 26.87 -10.98
C GLY A 7 -15.62 27.43 -10.35
N ALA A 8 -16.76 26.84 -10.69
CA ALA A 8 -18.01 27.12 -9.99
C ALA A 8 -17.99 26.47 -8.59
N ARG A 9 -17.52 25.23 -8.53
CA ARG A 9 -17.20 24.49 -7.31
C ARG A 9 -15.76 23.99 -7.40
N GLN A 10 -15.01 24.17 -6.32
CA GLN A 10 -13.65 23.65 -6.22
C GLN A 10 -13.43 23.08 -4.83
N GLU A 11 -12.90 21.88 -4.82
CA GLU A 11 -12.64 21.11 -3.62
C GLU A 11 -11.26 20.50 -3.69
N LEU A 12 -10.60 20.44 -2.55
CA LEU A 12 -9.28 19.89 -2.39
C LEU A 12 -9.28 18.97 -1.18
N THR A 13 -8.85 17.74 -1.38
CA THR A 13 -8.50 16.84 -0.30
C THR A 13 -6.99 16.64 -0.29
N VAL A 14 -6.35 16.82 0.86
CA VAL A 14 -4.90 16.62 1.04
C VAL A 14 -4.67 15.41 1.93
N VAL A 15 -3.88 14.45 1.47
CA VAL A 15 -3.53 13.25 2.23
C VAL A 15 -2.04 13.29 2.57
N LEU A 16 -1.70 13.24 3.85
CA LEU A 16 -0.31 13.25 4.33
C LEU A 16 -0.03 12.02 5.20
N PRO A 17 1.15 11.39 5.05
CA PRO A 17 1.60 10.38 6.00
C PRO A 17 2.01 11.03 7.32
N VAL A 18 1.60 10.41 8.42
CA VAL A 18 1.89 10.86 9.78
C VAL A 18 2.26 9.66 10.66
N ARG A 19 2.97 9.93 11.75
CA ARG A 19 3.27 8.96 12.80
C ARG A 19 2.31 9.17 13.96
N LEU A 20 1.43 8.20 14.20
CA LEU A 20 0.45 8.25 15.27
C LEU A 20 1.11 8.07 16.63
N LEU A 21 1.02 9.08 17.49
CA LEU A 21 1.56 9.04 18.86
C LEU A 21 0.58 8.38 19.82
N ARG A 22 -0.72 8.61 19.62
CA ARG A 22 -1.80 8.02 20.42
C ARG A 22 -3.09 7.95 19.63
N VAL A 23 -4.00 7.08 20.07
CA VAL A 23 -5.38 7.06 19.55
C VAL A 23 -6.05 8.40 19.91
N PRO A 24 -6.59 9.15 18.93
CA PRO A 24 -7.25 10.41 19.22
C PRO A 24 -8.56 10.17 19.97
N ARG A 25 -8.97 11.13 20.81
CA ARG A 25 -10.30 11.17 21.43
C ARG A 25 -11.34 11.81 20.51
N TRP A 26 -11.24 11.52 19.23
CA TRP A 26 -12.12 12.02 18.19
C TRP A 26 -13.25 11.02 17.93
N PRO A 27 -14.40 11.46 17.39
CA PRO A 27 -15.42 10.55 16.89
C PRO A 27 -14.84 9.49 15.94
N GLU A 28 -15.28 8.24 16.10
CA GLU A 28 -14.89 7.13 15.24
C GLU A 28 -15.55 7.22 13.86
N GLY A 29 -14.86 6.71 12.84
CA GLY A 29 -15.27 6.74 11.45
C GLY A 29 -14.69 7.92 10.67
N PRO A 30 -14.88 7.94 9.33
CA PRO A 30 -14.46 9.03 8.48
C PRO A 30 -15.32 10.28 8.71
N PHE A 31 -14.90 11.42 8.16
CA PHE A 31 -15.66 12.66 8.25
C PHE A 31 -17.01 12.49 7.54
N PRO A 32 -18.14 12.73 8.23
CA PRO A 32 -19.46 12.60 7.64
C PRO A 32 -19.75 13.83 6.76
N PHE A 33 -20.11 13.59 5.50
CA PHE A 33 -20.63 14.64 4.63
C PHE A 33 -22.15 14.50 4.47
N GLU A 34 -22.84 15.64 4.42
CA GLU A 34 -24.29 15.71 4.32
C GLU A 34 -24.70 16.38 2.99
N LEU A 35 -25.68 15.80 2.32
CA LEU A 35 -26.29 16.34 1.11
C LEU A 35 -27.80 16.13 1.18
N GLY A 36 -28.54 17.21 1.46
CA GLY A 36 -29.97 17.13 1.77
C GLY A 36 -30.22 16.20 2.96
N ASN A 37 -31.08 15.20 2.78
CA ASN A 37 -31.39 14.21 3.83
C ASN A 37 -30.41 13.03 3.89
N ARG A 38 -29.36 13.01 3.05
CA ARG A 38 -28.38 11.92 3.00
C ARG A 38 -27.14 12.29 3.79
N ARG A 39 -26.78 11.45 4.75
CA ARG A 39 -25.50 11.51 5.48
C ARG A 39 -24.60 10.37 5.02
N THR A 40 -23.40 10.71 4.58
CA THR A 40 -22.40 9.75 4.08
C THR A 40 -21.33 9.53 5.13
N ASP A 41 -21.62 8.65 6.07
CA ASP A 41 -20.78 8.27 7.21
C ASP A 41 -20.14 6.87 7.04
N ALA A 42 -19.49 6.36 8.09
CA ALA A 42 -18.86 5.03 8.08
C ALA A 42 -19.82 3.92 7.67
N GLN A 43 -21.06 3.95 8.18
CA GLN A 43 -22.06 2.91 7.94
C GLN A 43 -22.48 2.92 6.48
N THR A 44 -22.81 4.09 5.95
CA THR A 44 -23.23 4.25 4.55
C THR A 44 -22.09 3.88 3.60
N ARG A 45 -20.89 4.42 3.84
CA ARG A 45 -19.71 4.16 2.99
C ARG A 45 -19.31 2.69 3.01
N SER A 46 -19.46 1.98 4.13
CA SER A 46 -19.15 0.55 4.23
C SER A 46 -19.96 -0.32 3.25
N THR A 47 -21.15 0.10 2.84
CA THR A 47 -21.99 -0.66 1.90
C THR A 47 -21.42 -0.69 0.47
N TYR A 48 -20.53 0.25 0.14
CA TYR A 48 -19.86 0.31 -1.16
C TYR A 48 -18.66 -0.63 -1.25
N PHE A 49 -18.19 -1.18 -0.14
CA PHE A 49 -16.96 -1.96 -0.06
C PHE A 49 -17.23 -3.40 0.36
N ALA A 50 -16.42 -4.32 -0.15
CA ALA A 50 -16.39 -5.68 0.37
C ALA A 50 -16.04 -5.64 1.88
N PRO A 51 -16.56 -6.56 2.71
CA PRO A 51 -16.37 -6.50 4.17
C PRO A 51 -14.91 -6.43 4.64
N ALA A 52 -13.98 -7.04 3.90
CA ALA A 52 -12.56 -6.97 4.21
C ALA A 52 -11.98 -5.56 4.00
N SER A 53 -12.29 -4.92 2.86
CA SER A 53 -11.88 -3.56 2.54
C SER A 53 -12.51 -2.54 3.48
N ALA A 54 -13.79 -2.72 3.83
CA ALA A 54 -14.47 -1.89 4.82
C ALA A 54 -13.76 -1.97 6.19
N ARG A 55 -13.38 -3.17 6.64
CA ARG A 55 -12.60 -3.32 7.88
C ARG A 55 -11.20 -2.71 7.79
N ALA A 56 -10.57 -2.75 6.63
CA ALA A 56 -9.28 -2.10 6.41
C ALA A 56 -9.39 -0.57 6.54
N LEU A 57 -10.45 0.03 6.00
CA LEU A 57 -10.66 1.49 5.97
C LEU A 57 -11.29 2.06 7.24
N TYR A 58 -12.22 1.35 7.86
CA TYR A 58 -13.03 1.87 8.98
C TYR A 58 -12.71 1.18 10.31
N GLY A 59 -12.20 -0.06 10.26
CA GLY A 59 -11.94 -0.90 11.43
C GLY A 59 -13.07 -1.88 11.71
N ALA A 60 -13.06 -2.42 12.92
CA ALA A 60 -14.09 -3.32 13.45
C ALA A 60 -14.64 -2.76 14.77
N PRO A 61 -15.82 -3.21 15.24
CA PRO A 61 -16.33 -2.81 16.55
C PRO A 61 -15.28 -3.01 17.66
N GLY A 62 -15.02 -1.96 18.45
CA GLY A 62 -14.00 -1.94 19.50
C GLY A 62 -12.54 -1.84 19.00
N ARG A 63 -12.32 -1.77 17.69
CA ARG A 63 -11.01 -1.58 17.03
C ARG A 63 -11.14 -0.61 15.85
N PRO A 64 -11.49 0.67 16.10
CA PRO A 64 -11.59 1.67 15.04
C PRO A 64 -10.23 1.87 14.36
N ARG A 65 -10.28 2.10 13.05
CA ARG A 65 -9.10 2.48 12.25
C ARG A 65 -9.17 3.90 11.72
N ARG A 66 -10.32 4.56 11.84
CA ARG A 66 -10.52 5.90 11.31
C ARG A 66 -11.23 6.76 12.33
N TRP A 67 -10.84 8.02 12.39
CA TRP A 67 -11.45 9.04 13.22
C TRP A 67 -11.57 10.33 12.44
N HIS A 68 -12.43 11.24 12.88
CA HIS A 68 -12.57 12.55 12.26
C HIS A 68 -12.69 13.68 13.28
N LEU A 69 -12.24 14.86 12.86
CA LEU A 69 -12.40 16.10 13.62
C LEU A 69 -13.07 17.12 12.70
N GLN A 70 -14.22 17.64 13.11
CA GLN A 70 -14.85 18.76 12.41
C GLN A 70 -14.14 20.05 12.75
N LEU A 71 -13.84 20.83 11.72
CA LEU A 71 -13.22 22.13 11.82
C LEU A 71 -14.02 23.14 10.99
N ASP A 72 -13.88 24.41 11.30
CA ASP A 72 -14.47 25.49 10.51
C ASP A 72 -13.47 26.65 10.45
N VAL A 73 -12.38 26.41 9.72
CA VAL A 73 -11.25 27.36 9.64
C VAL A 73 -11.16 27.92 8.24
N LYS A 74 -11.30 29.24 8.11
CA LYS A 74 -11.23 29.96 6.84
C LYS A 74 -10.01 30.87 6.81
N HIS A 75 -9.25 30.80 5.73
CA HIS A 75 -8.07 31.63 5.53
C HIS A 75 -7.75 31.73 4.04
N ASP A 76 -7.54 32.95 3.53
CA ASP A 76 -7.09 33.22 2.15
C ASP A 76 -7.85 32.49 1.03
N GLY A 77 -9.18 32.46 1.13
CA GLY A 77 -10.05 31.80 0.14
C GLY A 77 -10.00 30.27 0.20
N LEU A 78 -9.50 29.70 1.29
CA LEU A 78 -9.55 28.29 1.61
C LEU A 78 -10.39 28.10 2.87
N HIS A 79 -11.13 26.99 2.92
CA HIS A 79 -11.94 26.65 4.08
C HIS A 79 -11.75 25.18 4.42
N LEU A 80 -11.08 24.92 5.55
CA LEU A 80 -10.89 23.59 6.11
C LEU A 80 -12.15 23.16 6.86
N LEU A 81 -12.84 22.16 6.31
CA LEU A 81 -14.10 21.61 6.80
C LEU A 81 -13.88 20.56 7.90
N GLY A 82 -12.74 19.89 7.87
CA GLY A 82 -12.44 18.83 8.81
C GLY A 82 -11.22 18.02 8.43
N LEU A 83 -10.82 17.20 9.40
CA LEU A 83 -9.72 16.25 9.30
C LEU A 83 -10.25 14.84 9.47
N GLU A 84 -9.57 13.90 8.85
CA GLU A 84 -9.67 12.49 9.19
C GLU A 84 -8.29 11.94 9.51
N LEU A 85 -8.25 10.94 10.38
CA LEU A 85 -7.06 10.18 10.68
C LEU A 85 -7.34 8.72 10.40
N LEU A 86 -6.58 8.12 9.49
CA LEU A 86 -6.67 6.70 9.12
C LEU A 86 -5.42 5.97 9.59
N ARG A 87 -5.57 5.01 10.50
CA ARG A 87 -4.49 4.12 10.92
C ARG A 87 -4.10 3.20 9.75
N ALA A 88 -2.91 3.44 9.20
CA ALA A 88 -2.31 2.72 8.09
C ALA A 88 -1.22 1.74 8.54
N ALA A 89 -1.24 1.36 9.83
CA ALA A 89 -0.24 0.51 10.46
C ALA A 89 0.10 -0.74 9.63
N THR A 90 1.41 -0.97 9.49
CA THR A 90 2.03 -2.16 8.89
C THR A 90 2.76 -2.95 10.00
N ALA A 91 3.30 -4.13 9.71
CA ALA A 91 4.00 -4.93 10.73
C ALA A 91 5.28 -4.23 11.25
N ARG A 92 6.07 -3.64 10.35
CA ARG A 92 7.27 -2.83 10.61
C ARG A 92 6.93 -1.45 11.16
N ASN A 93 5.78 -0.89 10.77
CA ASN A 93 5.42 0.48 11.08
C ASN A 93 4.05 0.56 11.77
N PRO A 94 3.97 0.16 13.05
CA PRO A 94 2.71 0.06 13.79
C PRO A 94 2.05 1.43 14.06
N GLU A 95 2.84 2.49 13.98
CA GLU A 95 2.43 3.88 14.21
C GLU A 95 2.12 4.61 12.90
N HIS A 96 2.26 3.97 11.74
CA HIS A 96 1.93 4.60 10.47
C HIS A 96 0.45 4.96 10.36
N ALA A 97 0.16 6.18 9.95
CA ALA A 97 -1.18 6.68 9.71
C ALA A 97 -1.19 7.69 8.56
N LEU A 98 -2.39 7.97 8.04
CA LEU A 98 -2.65 9.00 7.05
C LEU A 98 -3.58 10.03 7.68
N VAL A 99 -3.25 11.31 7.56
CA VAL A 99 -4.22 12.39 7.81
C VAL A 99 -4.83 12.82 6.48
N VAL A 100 -6.12 13.12 6.50
CA VAL A 100 -6.88 13.62 5.35
C VAL A 100 -7.45 14.98 5.73
N MET A 101 -7.13 16.02 4.98
CA MET A 101 -7.67 17.37 5.16
C MET A 101 -8.69 17.64 4.06
N HIS A 102 -9.89 18.09 4.42
CA HIS A 102 -10.95 18.40 3.47
C HIS A 102 -11.15 19.90 3.35
N LEU A 103 -10.88 20.47 2.18
CA LEU A 103 -10.94 21.90 1.93
C LEU A 103 -11.89 22.25 0.79
N SER A 104 -12.66 23.32 0.93
CA SER A 104 -13.25 24.07 -0.19
C SER A 104 -12.35 25.25 -0.58
N VAL A 105 -12.39 25.62 -1.86
CA VAL A 105 -11.44 26.58 -2.45
C VAL A 105 -12.17 27.64 -3.28
N GLU A 106 -11.96 28.90 -2.96
CA GLU A 106 -12.59 30.07 -3.61
C GLU A 106 -11.67 30.79 -4.61
N ARG A 107 -10.38 30.43 -4.64
CA ARG A 107 -9.36 30.95 -5.58
C ARG A 107 -8.96 29.89 -6.63
N PRO A 108 -8.20 30.23 -7.70
CA PRO A 108 -7.80 29.23 -8.70
C PRO A 108 -7.11 28.01 -8.07
N LEU A 109 -7.55 26.80 -8.45
CA LEU A 109 -7.11 25.56 -7.80
C LEU A 109 -5.70 25.11 -8.20
N LEU A 110 -5.30 25.32 -9.45
CA LEU A 110 -4.00 24.83 -9.97
C LEU A 110 -2.77 25.44 -9.25
N PRO A 111 -2.71 26.76 -8.95
CA PRO A 111 -1.59 27.33 -8.18
C PRO A 111 -1.41 26.68 -6.81
N ILE A 112 -2.51 26.43 -6.08
CA ILE A 112 -2.48 25.75 -4.78
C ILE A 112 -1.92 24.34 -4.90
N LEU A 113 -2.38 23.58 -5.90
CA LEU A 113 -1.90 22.22 -6.16
C LEU A 113 -0.41 22.20 -6.48
N ARG A 114 0.08 23.17 -7.26
CA ARG A 114 1.51 23.33 -7.58
C ARG A 114 2.33 23.65 -6.34
N ALA A 115 1.86 24.57 -5.50
CA ALA A 115 2.53 24.91 -4.24
C ALA A 115 2.64 23.71 -3.31
N LEU A 116 1.55 22.93 -3.13
CA LEU A 116 1.57 21.66 -2.38
C LEU A 116 2.50 20.61 -3.00
N ALA A 117 2.64 20.64 -4.32
CA ALA A 117 3.61 19.82 -5.03
C ALA A 117 5.03 20.39 -4.96
N GLY A 118 5.31 21.43 -4.16
CA GLY A 118 6.62 22.08 -4.02
C GLY A 118 7.11 22.75 -5.31
N ARG A 119 6.21 23.14 -6.22
CA ARG A 119 6.53 23.78 -7.51
C ARG A 119 6.17 25.26 -7.44
N ARG A 120 7.17 26.11 -7.69
CA ARG A 120 7.08 27.59 -7.67
C ARG A 120 6.23 28.12 -6.50
N PRO A 121 6.70 27.99 -5.24
CA PRO A 121 5.96 28.53 -4.11
C PRO A 121 5.94 30.06 -4.21
N ASN A 122 4.80 30.64 -4.58
CA ASN A 122 4.49 31.99 -4.13
C ASN A 122 4.16 31.85 -2.63
N PRO A 123 4.74 32.65 -1.72
CA PRO A 123 4.43 32.57 -0.30
C PRO A 123 2.93 32.63 0.01
N ALA A 124 2.13 33.33 -0.82
CA ALA A 124 0.67 33.39 -0.70
C ALA A 124 -0.07 32.06 -1.01
N ASP A 125 0.61 31.10 -1.63
CA ASP A 125 0.06 29.79 -2.04
C ASP A 125 0.50 28.65 -1.09
N GLU A 126 1.28 28.96 -0.05
CA GLU A 126 1.81 27.98 0.91
C GLU A 126 0.72 27.51 1.90
N LEU A 127 -0.03 26.49 1.49
CA LEU A 127 -1.26 26.05 2.18
C LEU A 127 -1.03 25.36 3.52
N LEU A 128 0.08 24.63 3.71
CA LEU A 128 0.32 23.81 4.92
C LEU A 128 1.08 24.60 6.00
N THR A 129 0.78 25.89 6.13
CA THR A 129 1.36 26.78 7.14
C THR A 129 0.25 27.54 7.87
N GLY A 130 0.62 28.21 8.96
CA GLY A 130 -0.30 29.04 9.75
C GLY A 130 -1.51 28.24 10.26
N PRO A 131 -2.76 28.66 10.00
CA PRO A 131 -3.96 28.01 10.54
C PRO A 131 -4.21 26.60 9.96
N PHE A 132 -3.54 26.25 8.87
CA PHE A 132 -3.64 24.95 8.22
C PHE A 132 -2.39 24.10 8.40
N ASP A 133 -1.44 24.52 9.24
CA ASP A 133 -0.24 23.73 9.56
C ASP A 133 -0.65 22.38 10.19
N PRO A 134 -0.39 21.24 9.52
CA PRO A 134 -0.74 19.93 10.05
C PRO A 134 -0.03 19.62 11.38
N ALA A 135 1.16 20.17 11.63
CA ALA A 135 1.87 19.95 12.90
C ALA A 135 1.11 20.61 14.07
N GLY A 136 0.62 21.82 13.87
CA GLY A 136 -0.25 22.51 14.83
C GLY A 136 -1.60 21.81 15.02
N LEU A 137 -2.25 21.41 13.93
CA LEU A 137 -3.56 20.76 13.97
C LEU A 137 -3.55 19.36 14.61
N LEU A 138 -2.42 18.65 14.50
CA LEU A 138 -2.24 17.29 15.02
C LEU A 138 -1.44 17.25 16.33
N ALA A 139 -1.19 18.41 16.94
CA ALA A 139 -0.35 18.53 18.13
C ALA A 139 -0.73 17.52 19.22
N GLY A 140 0.24 16.68 19.59
CA GLY A 140 0.09 15.63 20.61
C GLY A 140 -0.81 14.46 20.18
N ILE A 141 -1.21 14.33 18.92
CA ILE A 141 -1.94 13.18 18.37
C ILE A 141 -1.07 12.41 17.40
N ALA A 142 -0.44 13.13 16.46
CA ALA A 142 0.44 12.55 15.46
C ALA A 142 1.53 13.53 15.07
N ASP A 143 2.71 13.00 14.75
CA ASP A 143 3.79 13.78 14.17
C ASP A 143 3.71 13.71 12.65
N VAL A 144 3.75 14.87 12.01
CA VAL A 144 3.94 14.96 10.56
C VAL A 144 5.38 14.51 10.30
N ARG A 145 5.55 13.45 9.50
CA ARG A 145 6.86 12.80 9.34
C ARG A 145 7.91 13.76 8.77
N ASP A 146 9.15 13.51 9.19
CA ASP A 146 10.36 14.23 8.85
C ASP A 146 10.63 14.25 7.32
N PRO A 147 10.95 15.41 6.71
CA PRO A 147 11.37 15.55 5.31
C PRO A 147 12.52 14.64 4.85
N ASP A 148 13.23 13.97 5.77
CA ASP A 148 14.29 13.00 5.45
C ASP A 148 13.79 11.65 4.90
N THR A 149 12.46 11.46 4.74
CA THR A 149 11.90 10.33 4.00
C THR A 149 12.07 10.49 2.48
N PRO A 150 12.23 9.39 1.70
CA PRO A 150 12.43 9.47 0.26
C PRO A 150 11.41 10.37 -0.43
N PHE A 151 11.88 11.19 -1.39
CA PHE A 151 11.12 12.26 -2.06
C PHE A 151 9.73 11.86 -2.59
N ALA A 152 9.51 10.57 -2.89
CA ALA A 152 8.25 10.03 -3.40
C ALA A 152 7.15 9.82 -2.34
N THR A 153 7.50 9.74 -1.05
CA THR A 153 6.57 9.50 0.07
C THR A 153 6.42 10.71 1.01
N ALA A 154 7.32 11.70 0.93
CA ALA A 154 7.27 12.90 1.78
C ALA A 154 6.23 13.95 1.33
N ARG A 155 5.81 13.95 0.04
CA ARG A 155 4.91 14.98 -0.48
C ARG A 155 3.43 14.60 -0.30
N PRO A 156 2.54 15.57 0.02
CA PRO A 156 1.11 15.32 0.10
C PRO A 156 0.57 14.74 -1.20
N TYR A 157 -0.33 13.76 -1.09
CA TYR A 157 -1.15 13.31 -2.21
C TYR A 157 -2.42 14.16 -2.24
N THR A 158 -2.73 14.78 -3.38
CA THR A 158 -3.89 15.68 -3.48
C THR A 158 -4.99 15.08 -4.33
N ILE A 159 -6.23 15.31 -3.95
CA ILE A 159 -7.41 14.99 -4.75
C ILE A 159 -8.13 16.31 -5.03
N ALA A 160 -8.14 16.71 -6.30
CA ALA A 160 -8.76 17.93 -6.76
C ALA A 160 -10.13 17.63 -7.37
N PHE A 161 -11.16 18.41 -7.05
CA PHE A 161 -12.43 18.37 -7.76
C PHE A 161 -12.77 19.78 -8.23
N MET A 162 -13.10 19.92 -9.51
CA MET A 162 -13.40 21.21 -10.12
C MET A 162 -14.57 21.09 -11.09
N THR A 163 -15.52 22.01 -10.99
CA THR A 163 -16.60 22.16 -11.97
C THR A 163 -16.45 23.45 -12.77
N PRO A 164 -16.69 23.41 -14.08
CA PRO A 164 -16.60 24.60 -14.92
C PRO A 164 -17.85 25.49 -14.80
N LYS A 165 -17.65 26.80 -14.96
CA LYS A 165 -18.73 27.78 -15.25
C LYS A 165 -19.04 27.76 -16.76
N ALA A 166 -20.18 28.28 -17.17
CA ALA A 166 -20.57 28.35 -18.59
C ALA A 166 -19.51 29.00 -19.51
N ARG A 167 -18.74 29.96 -18.99
CA ARG A 167 -17.64 30.63 -19.71
C ARG A 167 -16.38 29.77 -19.91
N HIS A 168 -16.24 28.65 -19.21
CA HIS A 168 -15.05 27.78 -19.29
C HIS A 168 -15.17 26.75 -20.42
N THR A 169 -15.50 27.21 -21.63
CA THR A 169 -15.69 26.37 -22.82
C THR A 169 -14.58 25.34 -23.09
N PRO A 170 -13.29 25.55 -22.74
CA PRO A 170 -12.25 24.53 -22.93
C PRO A 170 -12.46 23.23 -22.13
N ALA A 171 -13.27 23.24 -21.07
CA ALA A 171 -13.60 22.06 -20.27
C ALA A 171 -14.98 21.46 -20.62
N LEU A 172 -15.78 22.17 -21.42
CA LEU A 172 -17.19 21.84 -21.65
C LEU A 172 -17.36 20.97 -22.89
N ARG A 173 -18.26 20.00 -22.77
CA ARG A 173 -18.78 19.24 -23.91
C ARG A 173 -19.65 20.14 -24.80
N ALA A 174 -19.58 19.93 -26.11
CA ALA A 174 -20.46 20.59 -27.07
C ALA A 174 -21.86 19.96 -27.08
N GLY A 175 -22.72 20.33 -26.12
CA GLY A 175 -24.04 19.72 -25.94
C GLY A 175 -23.96 18.33 -25.28
N LEU A 176 -25.10 17.63 -25.18
CA LEU A 176 -25.18 16.34 -24.47
C LEU A 176 -24.47 15.19 -25.20
N GLU A 177 -24.52 15.17 -26.53
CA GLU A 177 -23.95 14.11 -27.37
C GLU A 177 -22.59 14.47 -28.00
N GLY A 178 -22.16 15.73 -27.86
CA GLY A 178 -20.92 16.20 -28.48
C GLY A 178 -19.67 15.53 -27.91
N ALA A 179 -18.59 15.54 -28.69
CA ALA A 179 -17.29 15.07 -28.21
C ALA A 179 -16.76 15.97 -27.08
N LEU A 180 -16.04 15.37 -26.13
CA LEU A 180 -15.30 16.12 -25.14
C LEU A 180 -14.06 16.73 -25.82
N PRO A 181 -13.79 18.04 -25.68
CA PRO A 181 -12.61 18.64 -26.30
C PRO A 181 -11.33 18.14 -25.63
N ALA A 182 -10.25 17.94 -26.40
CA ALA A 182 -8.96 17.50 -25.88
C ALA A 182 -8.37 18.45 -24.81
N THR A 183 -8.79 19.71 -24.79
CA THR A 183 -8.43 20.68 -23.76
C THR A 183 -8.97 20.33 -22.38
N ALA A 184 -10.10 19.62 -22.29
CA ALA A 184 -10.64 19.15 -21.01
C ALA A 184 -9.72 18.11 -20.37
N ASP A 185 -9.19 17.17 -21.18
CA ASP A 185 -8.24 16.17 -20.69
C ASP A 185 -6.92 16.79 -20.28
N ARG A 186 -6.47 17.84 -20.99
CA ARG A 186 -5.30 18.62 -20.55
C ARG A 186 -5.54 19.31 -19.21
N TRP A 187 -6.73 19.87 -18.96
CA TRP A 187 -7.06 20.45 -17.65
C TRP A 187 -7.10 19.39 -16.56
N LEU A 188 -7.75 18.26 -16.83
CA LEU A 188 -7.81 17.13 -15.91
C LEU A 188 -6.40 16.62 -15.56
N TRP A 189 -5.53 16.51 -16.56
CA TRP A 189 -4.13 16.16 -16.35
C TRP A 189 -3.40 17.19 -15.50
N GLN A 190 -3.50 18.49 -15.81
CA GLN A 190 -2.83 19.56 -15.05
C GLN A 190 -3.22 19.56 -13.56
N LEU A 191 -4.50 19.31 -13.27
CA LEU A 191 -4.99 19.18 -11.90
C LEU A 191 -4.41 17.94 -11.21
N ALA A 192 -4.44 16.76 -11.85
CA ALA A 192 -3.96 15.52 -11.25
C ALA A 192 -2.43 15.49 -11.09
N SER A 193 -1.71 16.00 -12.09
CA SER A 193 -0.24 16.06 -12.12
C SER A 193 0.30 17.22 -11.28
N ARG A 194 -0.56 18.20 -10.96
CA ARG A 194 -0.23 19.43 -10.24
C ARG A 194 0.84 20.22 -11.00
N SER A 195 0.78 20.22 -12.32
CA SER A 195 1.74 20.89 -13.18
C SER A 195 1.07 21.68 -14.29
N THR A 196 1.87 22.57 -14.84
CA THR A 196 1.62 23.25 -16.12
C THR A 196 2.51 22.64 -17.20
N PRO A 197 2.29 22.97 -18.48
CA PRO A 197 3.19 22.58 -19.56
C PRO A 197 4.60 23.15 -19.41
N GLU A 198 4.79 24.20 -18.59
CA GLU A 198 6.12 24.73 -18.27
C GLU A 198 6.89 23.85 -17.28
N ASP A 199 6.19 23.20 -16.35
CA ASP A 199 6.83 22.30 -15.39
C ASP A 199 7.11 20.93 -16.04
N PHE A 200 6.16 20.44 -16.85
CA PHE A 200 6.24 19.17 -17.57
C PHE A 200 5.56 19.33 -18.94
N PRO A 201 6.33 19.61 -20.00
CA PRO A 201 5.76 19.70 -21.34
C PRO A 201 5.25 18.32 -21.77
N LEU A 202 4.00 18.26 -22.22
CA LEU A 202 3.42 17.09 -22.89
C LEU A 202 3.72 17.20 -24.38
N PRO A 203 4.64 16.36 -24.93
CA PRO A 203 4.87 16.33 -26.37
C PRO A 203 3.56 15.97 -27.09
N PRO A 204 3.17 16.69 -28.16
CA PRO A 204 1.94 16.38 -28.90
C PRO A 204 1.85 14.92 -29.37
N GLU A 205 3.00 14.31 -29.66
CA GLU A 205 3.14 12.94 -30.16
C GLU A 205 2.72 11.89 -29.12
N THR A 206 2.93 12.16 -27.83
CA THR A 206 2.62 11.24 -26.71
C THR A 206 1.47 11.72 -25.83
N ALA A 207 0.99 12.94 -26.03
CA ALA A 207 -0.10 13.53 -25.27
C ALA A 207 -1.37 12.66 -25.32
N GLY A 208 -1.71 12.09 -26.49
CA GLY A 208 -2.86 11.20 -26.62
C GLY A 208 -2.75 9.97 -25.71
N GLU A 209 -1.56 9.38 -25.62
CA GLU A 209 -1.33 8.20 -24.78
C GLU A 209 -1.33 8.51 -23.29
N GLN A 210 -0.78 9.67 -22.89
CA GLN A 210 -0.76 10.07 -21.47
C GLN A 210 -2.13 10.53 -20.96
N LEU A 211 -3.02 10.93 -21.87
CA LEU A 211 -4.37 11.41 -21.55
C LEU A 211 -5.44 10.31 -21.68
N LYS A 212 -5.11 9.14 -22.26
CA LYS A 212 -6.07 8.04 -22.50
C LYS A 212 -6.57 7.38 -21.20
N ASP A 213 -5.81 7.48 -20.12
CA ASP A 213 -6.09 6.81 -18.85
C ASP A 213 -7.13 7.55 -17.99
N ALA A 214 -7.82 8.55 -18.56
CA ALA A 214 -8.92 9.23 -17.91
C ALA A 214 -10.12 8.28 -17.70
N VAL A 215 -10.54 8.14 -16.44
CA VAL A 215 -11.73 7.38 -16.05
C VAL A 215 -12.97 8.24 -16.34
N ARG A 216 -13.74 7.85 -17.35
CA ARG A 216 -15.00 8.52 -17.72
C ARG A 216 -16.13 8.04 -16.81
N ILE A 217 -16.39 8.79 -15.74
CA ILE A 217 -17.42 8.42 -14.76
C ILE A 217 -18.82 8.55 -15.36
N SER A 218 -19.08 9.64 -16.07
CA SER A 218 -20.29 9.83 -16.86
C SER A 218 -20.03 10.82 -17.99
N ALA A 219 -21.07 11.18 -18.76
CA ALA A 219 -20.96 12.23 -19.78
C ALA A 219 -20.56 13.59 -19.19
N ASP A 220 -20.88 13.81 -17.90
CA ASP A 220 -20.77 15.10 -17.21
C ASP A 220 -19.46 15.30 -16.46
N TRP A 221 -18.66 14.26 -16.24
CA TRP A 221 -17.38 14.39 -15.53
C TRP A 221 -16.48 13.17 -15.70
N SER A 222 -15.18 13.42 -15.55
CA SER A 222 -14.13 12.41 -15.60
C SER A 222 -13.17 12.57 -14.43
N ALA A 223 -12.39 11.53 -14.19
CA ALA A 223 -11.30 11.53 -13.24
C ALA A 223 -10.00 11.08 -13.88
N LEU A 224 -8.88 11.52 -13.32
CA LEU A 224 -7.55 10.99 -13.65
C LEU A 224 -6.80 10.76 -12.34
N VAL A 225 -6.19 9.58 -12.23
CA VAL A 225 -5.37 9.19 -11.08
C VAL A 225 -3.93 9.08 -11.56
N LEU A 226 -3.04 9.81 -10.90
CA LEU A 226 -1.59 9.78 -11.13
C LEU A 226 -0.87 9.47 -9.82
N ARG A 227 0.42 9.16 -9.90
CA ARG A 227 1.26 8.76 -8.75
C ARG A 227 1.26 9.75 -7.56
N GLN A 228 0.94 11.00 -7.84
CA GLN A 228 1.14 12.15 -6.95
C GLN A 228 -0.14 12.89 -6.61
N GLY A 229 -1.25 12.52 -7.26
CA GLY A 229 -2.53 13.16 -7.08
C GLY A 229 -3.58 12.59 -8.02
N ALA A 230 -4.83 12.87 -7.69
CA ALA A 230 -5.96 12.61 -8.57
C ALA A 230 -6.72 13.91 -8.80
N ALA A 231 -7.45 13.96 -9.91
CA ALA A 231 -8.36 15.06 -10.19
C ALA A 231 -9.69 14.55 -10.75
N PHE A 232 -10.73 15.33 -10.50
CA PHE A 232 -12.07 15.18 -11.03
C PHE A 232 -12.46 16.49 -11.70
N LEU A 233 -12.94 16.41 -12.95
CA LEU A 233 -13.30 17.58 -13.74
C LEU A 233 -14.70 17.41 -14.32
N GLY A 234 -15.57 18.39 -14.06
CA GLY A 234 -16.87 18.50 -14.72
C GLY A 234 -16.74 18.91 -16.19
N HIS A 235 -17.70 18.48 -17.01
CA HIS A 235 -17.75 18.66 -18.46
C HIS A 235 -19.02 19.37 -18.94
N ARG A 236 -19.86 19.80 -18.01
CA ARG A 236 -20.98 20.71 -18.26
C ARG A 236 -20.94 21.87 -17.27
N PRO A 237 -21.59 23.01 -17.57
CA PRO A 237 -21.68 24.11 -16.61
C PRO A 237 -22.37 23.65 -15.33
N ASP A 238 -21.78 24.01 -14.20
CA ASP A 238 -22.39 23.84 -12.88
C ASP A 238 -23.41 24.97 -12.64
N ILE A 239 -24.66 24.62 -12.34
CA ILE A 239 -25.74 25.58 -12.09
C ILE A 239 -25.85 25.98 -10.61
N GLY A 240 -24.99 25.45 -9.74
CA GLY A 240 -24.91 25.80 -8.32
C GLY A 240 -25.61 24.80 -7.41
N ALA A 241 -26.36 25.31 -6.43
CA ALA A 241 -27.02 24.48 -5.42
C ALA A 241 -28.09 23.56 -6.07
N GLY A 242 -28.14 22.29 -5.66
CA GLY A 242 -29.04 21.28 -6.23
C GLY A 242 -28.57 20.69 -7.57
N ASP A 243 -27.43 21.13 -8.11
CA ASP A 243 -26.81 20.51 -9.28
C ASP A 243 -26.28 19.11 -8.94
N PHE A 244 -26.27 18.18 -9.92
CA PHE A 244 -25.65 16.87 -9.77
C PHE A 244 -24.17 16.94 -9.33
N PHE A 245 -23.45 18.02 -9.60
CA PHE A 245 -22.08 18.18 -9.10
C PHE A 245 -21.98 18.25 -7.57
N GLU A 246 -23.06 18.50 -6.83
CA GLU A 246 -23.09 18.28 -5.37
C GLU A 246 -22.89 16.82 -5.01
N PHE A 247 -23.54 15.93 -5.76
CA PHE A 247 -23.34 14.48 -5.63
C PHE A 247 -21.91 14.09 -6.04
N GLY A 248 -21.38 14.69 -7.10
CA GLY A 248 -20.01 14.44 -7.57
C GLY A 248 -18.95 14.86 -6.54
N ALA A 249 -19.07 16.07 -6.01
CA ALA A 249 -18.25 16.59 -4.92
C ALA A 249 -18.28 15.66 -3.70
N LEU A 250 -19.49 15.28 -3.26
CA LEU A 250 -19.70 14.33 -2.17
C LEU A 250 -18.96 13.01 -2.40
N HIS A 251 -19.09 12.40 -3.58
CA HIS A 251 -18.45 11.11 -3.89
C HIS A 251 -16.93 11.24 -3.96
N SER A 252 -16.41 12.34 -4.51
CA SER A 252 -14.97 12.61 -4.59
C SER A 252 -14.30 12.65 -3.22
N ARG A 253 -14.99 13.19 -2.21
CA ARG A 253 -14.51 13.28 -0.81
C ARG A 253 -14.87 12.09 0.07
N THR A 254 -15.65 11.13 -0.44
CA THR A 254 -16.12 9.97 0.32
C THR A 254 -15.70 8.66 -0.33
N VAL A 255 -16.58 8.04 -1.12
CA VAL A 255 -16.40 6.70 -1.70
C VAL A 255 -15.19 6.63 -2.63
N TYR A 256 -14.94 7.67 -3.43
CA TYR A 256 -13.80 7.70 -4.35
C TYR A 256 -12.49 7.98 -3.63
N LEU A 257 -12.50 8.87 -2.63
CA LEU A 257 -11.38 9.03 -1.70
C LEU A 257 -11.02 7.69 -1.04
N ASP A 258 -12.00 6.92 -0.59
CA ASP A 258 -11.76 5.63 0.07
C ASP A 258 -11.12 4.58 -0.84
N ALA A 259 -11.50 4.56 -2.11
CA ALA A 259 -10.83 3.72 -3.10
C ALA A 259 -9.34 4.10 -3.22
N LEU A 260 -9.02 5.41 -3.28
CA LEU A 260 -7.64 5.90 -3.36
C LEU A 260 -6.85 5.66 -2.07
N LEU A 261 -7.49 5.80 -0.89
CA LEU A 261 -6.88 5.47 0.39
C LEU A 261 -6.60 3.97 0.51
N LEU A 262 -7.51 3.11 0.04
CA LEU A 262 -7.28 1.67 -0.01
C LEU A 262 -6.10 1.32 -0.92
N GLY A 263 -5.98 1.98 -2.08
CA GLY A 263 -4.80 1.87 -2.94
C GLY A 263 -3.52 2.29 -2.24
N SER A 264 -3.57 3.36 -1.43
CA SER A 264 -2.42 3.80 -0.63
C SER A 264 -2.02 2.77 0.43
N LEU A 265 -2.99 2.16 1.14
CA LEU A 265 -2.75 1.06 2.06
C LEU A 265 -2.15 -0.17 1.36
N GLN A 266 -2.61 -0.48 0.15
CA GLN A 266 -2.05 -1.58 -0.64
C GLN A 266 -0.59 -1.33 -1.03
N ARG A 267 -0.28 -0.11 -1.47
CA ARG A 267 1.09 0.30 -1.80
C ARG A 267 2.01 0.14 -0.59
N ASP A 268 1.62 0.69 0.56
CA ASP A 268 2.45 0.69 1.77
C ASP A 268 2.73 -0.75 2.25
N HIS A 269 1.76 -1.67 2.14
CA HIS A 269 1.98 -3.09 2.45
C HIS A 269 2.83 -3.82 1.41
N ILE A 270 2.72 -3.49 0.13
CA ILE A 270 3.61 -4.04 -0.90
C ILE A 270 5.05 -3.58 -0.69
N ASP A 271 5.25 -2.31 -0.31
CA ASP A 271 6.58 -1.78 0.05
C ASP A 271 7.15 -2.57 1.25
N GLU A 272 6.35 -2.81 2.31
CA GLU A 272 6.77 -3.64 3.45
C GLU A 272 7.12 -5.08 3.06
N LEU A 273 6.30 -5.74 2.23
CA LEU A 273 6.58 -7.11 1.78
C LEU A 273 7.86 -7.18 0.93
N THR A 274 8.17 -6.13 0.16
CA THR A 274 9.42 -6.01 -0.62
C THR A 274 10.63 -5.90 0.32
N ASP A 275 10.52 -5.10 1.38
CA ASP A 275 11.58 -4.96 2.39
C ASP A 275 11.77 -6.27 3.18
N GLU A 276 10.67 -6.95 3.55
CA GLU A 276 10.73 -8.26 4.21
C GLU A 276 11.46 -9.30 3.36
N LEU A 277 11.17 -9.37 2.06
CA LEU A 277 11.86 -10.24 1.10
C LEU A 277 13.37 -9.98 1.05
N SER A 278 13.75 -8.70 0.96
CA SER A 278 15.16 -8.29 0.86
C SER A 278 15.99 -8.68 2.08
N GLU A 279 15.37 -8.86 3.24
CA GLU A 279 16.04 -9.25 4.48
C GLU A 279 16.02 -10.75 4.79
N VAL A 280 15.36 -11.58 3.98
CA VAL A 280 15.19 -13.02 4.25
C VAL A 280 16.54 -13.74 4.42
N PHE A 281 17.54 -13.42 3.57
CA PHE A 281 18.85 -14.08 3.59
C PHE A 281 19.84 -13.56 4.61
N ASN A 282 19.56 -12.44 5.28
CA ASN A 282 20.50 -11.81 6.21
C ASN A 282 20.53 -12.47 7.60
N SER A 283 19.82 -13.59 7.80
CA SER A 283 19.65 -14.19 9.13
C SER A 283 19.91 -15.70 9.17
N ALA A 284 20.29 -16.20 10.34
CA ALA A 284 20.48 -17.64 10.60
C ALA A 284 19.17 -18.45 10.65
N GLN A 285 17.99 -17.83 10.47
CA GLN A 285 16.67 -18.44 10.65
C GLN A 285 15.80 -18.34 9.38
N LEU A 286 16.34 -18.78 8.24
CA LEU A 286 15.70 -18.69 6.92
C LEU A 286 14.28 -19.27 6.92
N ALA A 287 14.10 -20.51 7.37
CA ALA A 287 12.79 -21.19 7.37
C ALA A 287 11.71 -20.42 8.16
N ARG A 288 12.06 -19.87 9.32
CA ARG A 288 11.14 -19.10 10.16
C ARG A 288 10.74 -17.77 9.50
N ARG A 289 11.69 -17.11 8.84
CA ARG A 289 11.42 -15.86 8.12
C ARG A 289 10.53 -16.09 6.90
N VAL A 290 10.81 -17.11 6.11
CA VAL A 290 9.96 -17.50 4.96
C VAL A 290 8.53 -17.80 5.42
N ALA A 291 8.35 -18.59 6.47
CA ALA A 291 7.01 -18.87 7.02
C ALA A 291 6.28 -17.62 7.54
N THR A 292 7.02 -16.63 8.04
CA THR A 292 6.44 -15.34 8.48
C THR A 292 6.03 -14.50 7.29
N LEU A 293 6.87 -14.40 6.27
CA LEU A 293 6.57 -13.72 5.01
C LEU A 293 5.34 -14.33 4.32
N GLU A 294 5.26 -15.66 4.19
CA GLU A 294 4.10 -16.33 3.60
C GLU A 294 2.81 -16.02 4.36
N ARG A 295 2.87 -15.98 5.70
CA ARG A 295 1.74 -15.57 6.55
C ARG A 295 1.33 -14.12 6.27
N ASN A 296 2.30 -13.21 6.18
CA ASN A 296 2.05 -11.79 5.90
C ASN A 296 1.43 -11.60 4.51
N ILE A 297 1.92 -12.30 3.48
CA ILE A 297 1.33 -12.33 2.14
C ILE A 297 -0.12 -12.82 2.19
N ALA A 298 -0.42 -13.89 2.95
CA ALA A 298 -1.78 -14.40 3.08
C ALA A 298 -2.73 -13.40 3.77
N VAL A 299 -2.26 -12.72 4.82
CA VAL A 299 -3.01 -11.65 5.50
C VAL A 299 -3.27 -10.48 4.56
N PHE A 300 -2.24 -10.03 3.84
CA PHE A 300 -2.35 -8.97 2.84
C PHE A 300 -3.39 -9.32 1.78
N ARG A 301 -3.27 -10.50 1.17
CA ARG A 301 -4.16 -10.95 0.10
C ARG A 301 -5.62 -11.05 0.55
N SER A 302 -5.84 -11.60 1.73
CA SER A 302 -7.19 -11.79 2.27
C SER A 302 -7.88 -10.48 2.66
N THR A 303 -7.11 -9.46 3.05
CA THR A 303 -7.61 -8.19 3.60
C THR A 303 -7.66 -7.06 2.57
N TYR A 304 -6.64 -6.94 1.71
CA TYR A 304 -6.44 -5.76 0.85
C TYR A 304 -6.47 -6.05 -0.65
N TRP A 305 -6.21 -7.28 -1.12
CA TRP A 305 -5.85 -7.56 -2.53
C TRP A 305 -6.88 -8.40 -3.35
N ARG A 306 -8.18 -8.31 -3.07
CA ARG A 306 -9.20 -9.05 -3.84
C ARG A 306 -9.56 -8.31 -5.15
N GLN A 307 -9.98 -9.04 -6.18
CA GLN A 307 -10.24 -8.48 -7.53
C GLN A 307 -11.50 -7.60 -7.66
N HIS A 308 -12.37 -7.55 -6.64
CA HIS A 308 -13.59 -6.72 -6.64
C HIS A 308 -13.83 -6.15 -5.23
N LEU A 309 -13.13 -5.07 -4.91
CA LEU A 309 -13.10 -4.51 -3.55
C LEU A 309 -14.28 -3.59 -3.27
N THR A 310 -14.95 -3.12 -4.32
CA THR A 310 -16.15 -2.28 -4.22
C THR A 310 -17.31 -2.85 -5.05
N ALA A 311 -18.53 -2.63 -4.58
CA ALA A 311 -19.76 -2.95 -5.33
C ALA A 311 -20.09 -1.89 -6.40
N HIS A 312 -19.29 -0.83 -6.50
CA HIS A 312 -19.57 0.34 -7.34
C HIS A 312 -18.48 0.49 -8.41
N GLY A 313 -18.83 0.26 -9.67
CA GLY A 313 -17.88 0.16 -10.79
C GLY A 313 -16.82 1.25 -10.82
N THR A 314 -17.22 2.52 -10.73
CA THR A 314 -16.29 3.65 -10.79
C THR A 314 -15.26 3.66 -9.66
N ALA A 315 -15.62 3.25 -8.45
CA ALA A 315 -14.66 3.19 -7.35
C ALA A 315 -13.60 2.09 -7.59
N ASN A 316 -13.99 0.97 -8.21
CA ASN A 316 -13.02 -0.03 -8.68
C ASN A 316 -12.13 0.53 -9.80
N ASP A 317 -12.69 1.27 -10.76
CA ASP A 317 -11.91 1.86 -11.86
C ASP A 317 -10.84 2.83 -11.36
N LEU A 318 -11.18 3.66 -10.37
CA LEU A 318 -10.22 4.56 -9.71
C LEU A 318 -9.14 3.80 -8.94
N LEU A 319 -9.51 2.72 -8.24
CA LEU A 319 -8.54 1.87 -7.55
C LEU A 319 -7.61 1.16 -8.54
N LEU A 320 -8.13 0.64 -9.65
CA LEU A 320 -7.34 0.04 -10.73
C LEU A 320 -6.39 1.05 -11.35
N ALA A 321 -6.86 2.27 -11.62
CA ALA A 321 -6.02 3.36 -12.10
C ALA A 321 -4.88 3.66 -11.10
N PHE A 322 -5.18 3.74 -9.80
CA PHE A 322 -4.16 3.90 -8.76
C PHE A 322 -3.15 2.74 -8.75
N GLN A 323 -3.64 1.50 -8.76
CA GLN A 323 -2.81 0.29 -8.77
C GLN A 323 -1.86 0.27 -9.97
N ASN A 324 -2.34 0.65 -11.16
CA ASN A 324 -1.55 0.73 -12.38
C ASN A 324 -0.46 1.80 -12.29
N GLN A 325 -0.79 2.99 -11.78
CA GLN A 325 0.18 4.09 -11.60
C GLN A 325 1.34 3.71 -10.66
N HIS A 326 1.07 2.85 -9.67
CA HIS A 326 2.07 2.35 -8.73
C HIS A 326 2.64 0.98 -9.11
N ARG A 327 2.24 0.41 -10.26
CA ARG A 327 2.61 -0.94 -10.73
C ARG A 327 2.37 -2.03 -9.67
N LEU A 328 1.35 -1.84 -8.82
CA LEU A 328 1.12 -2.72 -7.67
C LEU A 328 0.91 -4.19 -8.07
N PRO A 329 0.16 -4.53 -9.14
CA PRO A 329 0.01 -5.93 -9.55
C PRO A 329 1.31 -6.59 -9.95
N ALA A 330 2.10 -5.95 -10.82
CA ALA A 330 3.39 -6.48 -11.25
C ALA A 330 4.34 -6.69 -10.05
N ARG A 331 4.43 -5.70 -9.15
CA ARG A 331 5.26 -5.80 -7.94
C ARG A 331 4.80 -6.94 -7.03
N PHE A 332 3.49 -7.12 -6.86
CA PHE A 332 2.97 -8.20 -6.02
C PHE A 332 3.22 -9.57 -6.65
N ASP A 333 3.12 -9.70 -7.98
CA ASP A 333 3.44 -10.94 -8.70
C ASP A 333 4.94 -11.29 -8.56
N GLU A 334 5.84 -10.29 -8.63
CA GLU A 334 7.27 -10.46 -8.35
C GLU A 334 7.51 -10.98 -6.92
N ILE A 335 6.86 -10.38 -5.92
CA ILE A 335 6.92 -10.81 -4.51
C ILE A 335 6.48 -12.27 -4.36
N LEU A 336 5.38 -12.67 -5.01
CA LEU A 336 4.88 -14.04 -4.96
C LEU A 336 5.84 -15.04 -5.61
N ALA A 337 6.46 -14.68 -6.73
CA ALA A 337 7.43 -15.52 -7.41
C ALA A 337 8.67 -15.75 -6.53
N GLU A 338 9.21 -14.68 -5.96
CA GLU A 338 10.41 -14.73 -5.11
C GLU A 338 10.16 -15.48 -3.80
N ALA A 339 9.01 -15.26 -3.15
CA ALA A 339 8.63 -16.02 -1.96
C ALA A 339 8.53 -17.53 -2.26
N ALA A 340 8.02 -17.91 -3.44
CA ALA A 340 7.96 -19.31 -3.86
C ALA A 340 9.35 -19.92 -4.09
N ASP A 341 10.29 -19.15 -4.64
CA ASP A 341 11.70 -19.57 -4.77
C ASP A 341 12.34 -19.83 -3.39
N TYR A 342 12.10 -18.95 -2.42
CA TYR A 342 12.62 -19.11 -1.06
C TYR A 342 12.04 -20.31 -0.34
N SER A 343 10.73 -20.55 -0.51
CA SER A 343 10.06 -21.74 0.03
C SER A 343 10.66 -23.04 -0.53
N ARG A 344 10.94 -23.09 -1.84
CA ARG A 344 11.63 -24.23 -2.48
C ARG A 344 13.05 -24.43 -1.95
N LEU A 345 13.80 -23.35 -1.73
CA LEU A 345 15.15 -23.42 -1.17
C LEU A 345 15.15 -24.02 0.24
N VAL A 346 14.25 -23.55 1.11
CA VAL A 346 14.09 -24.08 2.47
C VAL A 346 13.74 -25.57 2.45
N GLN A 347 12.76 -25.97 1.63
CA GLN A 347 12.38 -27.39 1.50
C GLN A 347 13.55 -28.26 1.01
N THR A 348 14.38 -27.74 0.12
CA THR A 348 15.57 -28.43 -0.37
C THR A 348 16.62 -28.58 0.74
N GLN A 349 16.86 -27.55 1.54
CA GLN A 349 17.76 -27.59 2.69
C GLN A 349 17.28 -28.58 3.77
N ASP A 350 15.99 -28.53 4.12
CA ASP A 350 15.40 -29.44 5.10
C ASP A 350 15.51 -30.90 4.63
N SER A 351 15.24 -31.17 3.35
CA SER A 351 15.36 -32.50 2.76
C SER A 351 16.80 -33.01 2.78
N GLN A 352 17.78 -32.13 2.56
CA GLN A 352 19.21 -32.47 2.64
C GLN A 352 19.64 -32.76 4.09
N GLN A 353 19.14 -32.01 5.07
CA GLN A 353 19.41 -32.24 6.49
C GLN A 353 18.80 -33.56 6.97
N ILE A 354 17.54 -33.84 6.63
CA ILE A 354 16.88 -35.11 6.96
C ILE A 354 17.66 -36.28 6.34
N SER A 355 18.01 -36.18 5.06
CA SER A 355 18.78 -37.22 4.36
C SER A 355 20.19 -37.39 4.98
N GLY A 356 20.83 -36.30 5.41
CA GLY A 356 22.09 -36.33 6.13
C GLY A 356 21.97 -37.02 7.49
N ALA A 357 20.95 -36.68 8.29
CA ALA A 357 20.70 -37.27 9.58
C ALA A 357 20.39 -38.78 9.48
N LEU A 358 19.56 -39.19 8.51
CA LEU A 358 19.34 -40.60 8.17
C LEU A 358 20.64 -41.29 7.73
N GLY A 359 21.49 -40.60 6.95
CA GLY A 359 22.80 -41.09 6.56
C GLY A 359 23.71 -41.35 7.77
N VAL A 360 23.75 -40.41 8.74
CA VAL A 360 24.52 -40.59 9.98
C VAL A 360 23.96 -41.73 10.82
N LEU A 361 22.64 -41.78 11.00
CA LEU A 361 21.98 -42.87 11.74
C LEU A 361 22.29 -44.23 11.10
N THR A 362 22.41 -44.28 9.77
CA THR A 362 22.79 -45.49 9.04
C THR A 362 24.28 -45.82 9.23
N ILE A 363 25.19 -44.85 9.10
CA ILE A 363 26.64 -45.04 9.25
C ILE A 363 27.03 -45.45 10.68
N LEU A 364 26.32 -44.93 11.70
CA LEU A 364 26.53 -45.29 13.11
C LEU A 364 25.76 -46.56 13.49
N GLY A 365 24.48 -46.63 13.11
CA GLY A 365 23.56 -47.67 13.55
C GLY A 365 23.81 -49.03 12.94
N LEU A 366 24.19 -49.11 11.65
CA LEU A 366 24.43 -50.41 11.01
C LEU A 366 25.63 -51.15 11.61
N PRO A 367 26.84 -50.56 11.70
CA PRO A 367 27.99 -51.27 12.28
C PRO A 367 27.77 -51.64 13.74
N LEU A 368 27.13 -50.76 14.52
CA LEU A 368 26.83 -51.01 15.93
C LEU A 368 25.78 -52.11 16.11
N GLY A 369 24.66 -52.02 15.40
CA GLY A 369 23.60 -53.03 15.43
C GLY A 369 24.10 -54.40 14.98
N THR A 370 24.90 -54.45 13.91
CA THR A 370 25.48 -55.70 13.41
C THR A 370 26.44 -56.32 14.43
N ALA A 371 27.30 -55.51 15.06
CA ALA A 371 28.22 -55.98 16.09
C ALA A 371 27.48 -56.54 17.32
N LEU A 372 26.42 -55.88 17.77
CA LEU A 372 25.58 -56.32 18.89
C LEU A 372 24.78 -57.58 18.56
N SER A 373 24.23 -57.72 17.34
CA SER A 373 23.55 -58.95 16.92
C SER A 373 24.50 -60.15 16.82
N ILE A 374 25.74 -59.94 16.36
CA ILE A 374 26.76 -60.99 16.33
C ILE A 374 27.15 -61.42 17.75
N LEU A 375 27.26 -60.48 18.69
CA LEU A 375 27.48 -60.76 20.12
C LEU A 375 26.34 -61.59 20.73
N GLN A 376 25.07 -61.29 20.39
CA GLN A 376 23.93 -62.08 20.90
C GLN A 376 23.96 -63.55 20.46
N VAL A 377 24.61 -63.86 19.33
CA VAL A 377 24.77 -65.25 18.83
C VAL A 377 26.03 -65.91 19.43
N LEU A 378 27.05 -65.13 19.76
CA LEU A 378 28.30 -65.57 20.37
C LEU A 378 28.25 -65.35 21.89
N ASP A 379 27.64 -66.29 22.60
CA ASP A 379 27.51 -66.41 24.07
C ASP A 379 28.16 -65.29 24.94
N ASP A 380 27.31 -64.56 25.66
CA ASP A 380 27.49 -63.18 26.15
C ASP A 380 28.31 -63.06 27.46
N HIS A 381 29.16 -64.04 27.79
CA HIS A 381 29.80 -64.15 29.11
C HIS A 381 31.24 -63.61 29.18
N SER A 382 31.81 -63.16 28.05
CA SER A 382 33.18 -62.68 27.99
C SER A 382 33.27 -61.20 27.63
N THR A 383 33.70 -60.38 28.60
CA THR A 383 33.96 -58.95 28.44
C THR A 383 34.93 -58.63 27.30
N ALA A 384 35.83 -59.56 26.95
CA ALA A 384 36.74 -59.42 25.84
C ALA A 384 36.02 -59.41 24.48
N HIS A 385 34.98 -60.22 24.29
CA HIS A 385 34.21 -60.25 23.03
C HIS A 385 33.44 -58.95 22.82
N LEU A 386 32.92 -58.38 23.91
CA LEU A 386 32.22 -57.09 23.87
C LEU A 386 33.16 -55.94 23.49
N LEU A 387 34.37 -55.91 24.05
CA LEU A 387 35.39 -54.92 23.69
C LEU A 387 35.86 -55.05 22.23
N ILE A 388 36.05 -56.28 21.73
CA ILE A 388 36.44 -56.52 20.35
C ILE A 388 35.33 -56.09 19.38
N ALA A 389 34.08 -56.46 19.65
CA ALA A 389 32.95 -56.06 18.82
C ALA A 389 32.75 -54.55 18.79
N LEU A 390 32.93 -53.87 19.93
CA LEU A 390 32.90 -52.40 20.00
C LEU A 390 34.05 -51.78 19.19
N ALA A 391 35.27 -52.28 19.32
CA ALA A 391 36.42 -51.79 18.58
C ALA A 391 36.26 -51.97 17.06
N VAL A 392 35.75 -53.12 16.62
CA VAL A 392 35.43 -53.40 15.22
C VAL A 392 34.33 -52.48 14.71
N SER A 393 33.29 -52.24 15.50
CA SER A 393 32.20 -51.31 15.17
C SER A 393 32.73 -49.89 14.98
N VAL A 394 33.54 -49.38 15.91
CA VAL A 394 34.16 -48.06 15.82
C VAL A 394 35.08 -47.96 14.60
N ALA A 395 35.89 -48.98 14.33
CA ALA A 395 36.76 -49.01 13.16
C ALA A 395 35.96 -49.02 11.84
N ALA A 396 34.87 -49.79 11.79
CA ALA A 396 33.98 -49.85 10.62
C ALA A 396 33.25 -48.52 10.39
N THR A 397 32.74 -47.88 11.44
CA THR A 397 32.17 -46.54 11.37
C THR A 397 33.21 -45.51 10.92
N ALA A 398 34.42 -45.53 11.47
CA ALA A 398 35.50 -44.63 11.07
C ALA A 398 35.86 -44.82 9.58
N ALA A 399 35.97 -46.06 9.11
CA ALA A 399 36.20 -46.37 7.70
C ALA A 399 35.04 -45.87 6.82
N ALA A 400 33.79 -46.07 7.22
CA ALA A 400 32.62 -45.58 6.50
C ALA A 400 32.60 -44.05 6.36
N LEU A 401 33.02 -43.31 7.41
CA LEU A 401 33.14 -41.85 7.37
C LEU A 401 34.22 -41.33 6.39
N THR A 402 35.24 -42.13 6.08
CA THR A 402 36.27 -41.76 5.07
C THR A 402 35.79 -41.91 3.62
N THR A 403 34.70 -42.65 3.39
CA THR A 403 34.13 -42.85 2.04
C THR A 403 33.55 -41.55 1.48
N ARG A 404 33.30 -41.51 0.16
CA ARG A 404 32.66 -40.36 -0.51
C ARG A 404 31.27 -40.07 0.07
N TYR A 405 30.53 -41.13 0.40
CA TYR A 405 29.20 -41.02 1.03
C TYR A 405 29.30 -40.50 2.47
N GLY A 406 30.21 -41.04 3.28
CA GLY A 406 30.45 -40.55 4.65
C GLY A 406 30.88 -39.09 4.72
N ARG A 407 31.72 -38.65 3.78
CA ARG A 407 32.12 -37.24 3.65
C ARG A 407 30.96 -36.32 3.24
N LEU A 408 30.08 -36.78 2.34
CA LEU A 408 28.87 -36.03 1.94
C LEU A 408 27.93 -35.85 3.13
N VAL A 409 27.71 -36.91 3.92
CA VAL A 409 26.89 -36.89 5.13
C VAL A 409 27.48 -35.98 6.22
N LEU A 410 28.81 -35.98 6.40
CA LEU A 410 29.50 -35.05 7.30
C LEU A 410 29.39 -33.58 6.83
N SER A 411 29.48 -33.35 5.51
CA SER A 411 29.34 -32.00 4.95
C SER A 411 27.91 -31.46 5.05
N SER A 412 26.89 -32.31 4.94
CA SER A 412 25.49 -31.88 5.09
C SER A 412 25.14 -31.52 6.53
N LEU A 413 25.86 -32.06 7.52
CA LEU A 413 25.77 -31.63 8.92
C LEU A 413 26.56 -30.35 9.21
N ARG A 414 27.80 -30.24 8.70
CA ARG A 414 28.62 -29.02 8.90
C ARG A 414 28.04 -27.77 8.25
N GLY A 415 27.28 -27.92 7.16
CA GLY A 415 26.52 -26.80 6.57
C GLY A 415 25.47 -26.19 7.52
N GLY A 416 25.18 -26.85 8.66
CA GLY A 416 24.34 -26.33 9.74
C GLY A 416 25.10 -25.65 10.90
N ASP A 417 26.41 -25.91 11.08
CA ASP A 417 27.16 -25.52 12.29
C ASP A 417 27.98 -24.21 12.15
N ASP A 418 28.12 -23.63 10.95
CA ASP A 418 28.83 -22.35 10.75
C ASP A 418 28.05 -21.10 11.23
N LYS A 419 26.97 -21.27 12.02
CA LYS A 419 26.25 -20.17 12.68
C LYS A 419 25.69 -20.62 14.04
N ALA A 420 26.55 -20.66 15.07
CA ALA A 420 26.14 -20.57 16.47
C ALA A 420 26.42 -19.16 17.00
#